data_AF-A0A9N7VRX6-F1
#
_entry.id   AF-A0A9N7VRX6-F1
#
_cell.length_a   1.000
_cell.length_b   1.000
_cell.length_c   1.000
_cell.angle_alpha   90.00
_cell.angle_beta   90.00
_cell.angle_gamma   90.00
#
_symmetry.space_group_name_H-M   'P 1'
#
loop_
_entity.id
_entity.type
_entity.pdbx_description
1 polymer ?
#
loop_
_entity_poly.entity_id
_entity_poly.type
_entity_poly.pdbx_seq_one_letter_code
_entity_poly.pdbx_strand_id
1 'polypeptide(L)' 'MVGSWQGQFLVLAGLRRYSRVGVYLDHSAGVLSFYRVSDTMTLLHRVQTTFTQPLYAGIMVYYNPGATVKFRTLK' A
#
# COMPACT_ATOMS: atom_id res chain seq x y z
N MET A 1 -0.15 -18.00 5.01
CA MET A 1 -0.40 -17.70 6.44
C MET A 1 -1.56 -16.71 6.52
N VAL A 2 -2.68 -17.14 7.08
CA VAL A 2 -3.89 -16.32 7.24
C VAL A 2 -3.70 -15.45 8.48
N GLY A 3 -3.29 -14.20 8.28
CA GLY A 3 -3.27 -13.18 9.32
C GLY A 3 -4.51 -12.30 9.16
N SER A 4 -5.34 -12.30 10.20
CA SER A 4 -6.49 -11.40 10.35
C SER A 4 -6.04 -9.94 10.23
N TRP A 5 -6.46 -9.25 9.17
CA TRP A 5 -6.25 -7.80 9.01
C TRP A 5 -7.30 -7.06 9.84
N GLN A 6 -7.08 -6.92 11.15
CA GLN A 6 -7.87 -5.98 11.95
C GLN A 6 -7.29 -4.58 11.83
N GLY A 7 -7.96 -3.75 11.04
CA GLY A 7 -7.67 -2.34 10.88
C GLY A 7 -8.50 -1.80 9.75
N GLN A 8 -9.56 -1.05 10.08
CA GLN A 8 -10.38 -0.36 9.09
C GLN A 8 -9.49 0.58 8.27
N PHE A 9 -9.17 0.21 7.03
CA PHE A 9 -8.57 1.14 6.06
C PHE A 9 -9.68 2.04 5.49
N LEU A 10 -10.11 3.01 6.30
CA LEU A 10 -10.84 4.18 5.81
C LEU A 10 -9.83 5.10 5.13
N VAL A 11 -9.52 4.85 3.86
CA VAL A 11 -8.87 5.86 3.01
C VAL A 11 -9.95 6.90 2.69
N LEU A 12 -9.98 7.99 3.45
CA LEU A 12 -10.87 9.13 3.21
C LEU A 12 -10.49 9.79 1.88
N ALA A 13 -11.09 9.34 0.78
CA ALA A 13 -11.00 9.97 -0.53
C ALA A 13 -11.88 11.23 -0.57
N GLY A 14 -11.50 12.26 0.20
CA GLY A 14 -12.31 13.47 0.40
C GLY A 14 -11.84 14.72 -0.36
N LEU A 15 -10.63 14.79 -0.91
CA LEU A 15 -10.16 15.99 -1.62
C LEU A 15 -9.35 15.63 -2.87
N ARG A 16 -9.72 16.29 -3.99
CA ARG A 16 -9.39 16.02 -5.41
C ARG A 16 -7.89 16.02 -5.80
N ARG A 17 -6.91 15.73 -4.92
CA ARG A 17 -5.48 15.78 -5.34
C ARG A 17 -4.56 14.62 -4.98
N TYR A 18 -4.80 13.75 -3.99
CA TYR A 18 -3.77 12.76 -3.65
C TYR A 18 -4.30 11.44 -3.07
N SER A 19 -4.40 10.41 -3.90
CA SER A 19 -4.55 9.01 -3.45
C SER A 19 -3.46 8.13 -4.07
N ARG A 20 -2.20 8.59 -4.04
CA ARG A 20 -1.06 7.76 -4.42
C ARG A 20 -0.49 7.11 -3.17
N VAL A 21 -0.40 5.78 -3.20
CA VAL A 21 0.22 4.98 -2.14
C VAL A 21 1.53 4.42 -2.69
N GLY A 22 2.62 4.64 -1.97
CA GLY A 22 3.91 4.00 -2.21
C GLY A 22 4.03 2.74 -1.37
N VAL A 23 4.59 1.68 -1.94
CA VAL A 23 4.86 0.42 -1.24
C VAL A 23 6.33 0.10 -1.42
N TYR A 24 7.05 -0.07 -0.31
CA TYR A 24 8.46 -0.46 -0.28
C TYR A 24 8.60 -1.81 0.40
N LEU A 25 9.30 -2.74 -0.25
CA LEU A 25 9.59 -4.07 0.26
C LEU A 25 11.09 -4.31 0.25
N ASP A 26 11.65 -4.57 1.43
CA ASP A 26 13.00 -5.09 1.60
C ASP A 26 12.91 -6.51 2.15
N HIS A 27 13.15 -7.49 1.27
CA HIS A 27 13.05 -8.89 1.63
C HIS A 27 14.19 -9.34 2.55
N SER A 28 15.39 -8.75 2.41
CA SER A 28 16.55 -9.13 3.22
C SER A 28 16.43 -8.61 4.65
N ALA A 29 15.91 -7.39 4.80
CA ALA A 29 15.69 -6.77 6.11
C ALA A 29 14.36 -7.19 6.75
N GLY A 30 13.48 -7.89 6.03
CA GLY A 30 12.16 -8.28 6.53
C GLY A 30 11.22 -7.09 6.73
N VAL A 31 11.29 -6.08 5.85
CA VAL A 31 10.57 -4.82 6.00
C VAL A 31 9.57 -4.61 4.88
N LEU A 32 8.31 -4.33 5.24
CA LEU A 32 7.29 -3.84 4.33
C LEU A 32 6.77 -2.49 4.82
N SER A 33 6.87 -1.45 4.02
CA SER A 33 6.47 -0.09 4.38
C SER A 33 5.49 0.52 3.38
N PHE A 34 4.47 1.18 3.89
CA PHE A 34 3.43 1.88 3.13
C PHE A 34 3.58 3.39 3.33
N TYR A 35 3.49 4.14 2.24
CA TYR A 35 3.66 5.58 2.23
C TYR A 35 2.47 6.29 1.60
N ARG A 36 2.10 7.45 2.15
CA ARG A 36 1.28 8.42 1.46
C ARG A 36 2.19 9.26 0.58
N VAL A 37 1.90 9.28 -0.72
CA VAL A 37 2.67 10.05 -1.69
C VAL A 37 1.87 11.28 -2.09
N SER A 38 2.39 12.44 -1.70
CA SER A 38 1.87 13.75 -2.11
C SER A 38 3.01 14.58 -2.68
N ASP A 39 3.33 15.72 -2.09
CA ASP A 39 4.55 16.48 -2.40
C ASP A 39 5.74 15.93 -1.58
N THR A 40 5.46 15.43 -0.37
CA THR A 40 6.39 14.66 0.45
C THR A 40 5.91 13.21 0.60
N MET A 41 6.85 12.28 0.82
CA MET A 41 6.54 10.89 1.18
C MET A 41 6.41 10.76 2.69
N THR A 42 5.22 10.40 3.17
CA THR A 42 4.95 10.20 4.61
C THR A 42 4.75 8.72 4.88
N LEU A 43 5.51 8.15 5.82
CA LEU A 43 5.33 6.77 6.25
C LEU A 43 3.97 6.62 6.95
N LEU A 44 3.14 5.72 6.44
CA LEU A 44 1.83 5.39 7.04
C LEU A 44 1.94 4.18 7.96
N HIS A 45 2.61 3.13 7.48
CA HIS A 45 2.71 1.88 8.21
C HIS A 45 3.99 1.13 7.85
N ARG A 46 4.58 0.45 8.82
CA ARG A 46 5.73 -0.43 8.64
C ARG A 46 5.48 -1.73 9.37
N VAL A 47 5.59 -2.83 8.64
CA VAL A 47 5.61 -4.18 9.18
C VAL A 47 7.05 -4.67 9.15
N GLN A 48 7.50 -5.24 10.27
CA GLN A 48 8.74 -5.99 10.34
C GLN A 48 8.39 -7.46 10.53
N THR A 49 8.77 -8.30 9.57
CA THR A 49 8.50 -9.73 9.60
C THR A 49 9.50 -10.49 8.73
N THR A 50 9.83 -11.71 9.13
CA THR A 50 10.69 -12.58 8.32
C THR A 50 9.86 -13.21 7.21
N PHE A 51 10.10 -12.80 5.97
CA PHE A 51 9.44 -13.40 4.82
C PHE A 51 10.04 -14.78 4.53
N THR A 52 9.23 -15.82 4.66
CA THR A 52 9.62 -17.20 4.34
C THR A 52 9.31 -17.57 2.88
N GLN A 53 8.58 -16.70 2.17
CA GLN A 53 8.11 -16.91 0.81
C GLN A 53 8.06 -15.56 0.07
N PRO A 54 8.16 -15.56 -1.28
CA PRO A 54 8.04 -14.34 -2.07
C PRO A 54 6.67 -13.69 -1.88
N LEU A 55 6.67 -12.37 -1.75
CA LEU A 55 5.45 -11.57 -1.65
C LEU A 55 4.94 -11.17 -3.04
N TYR A 56 3.62 -11.25 -3.21
CA TYR A 56 2.92 -10.81 -4.42
C TYR A 56 2.08 -9.57 -4.11
N ALA A 57 2.11 -8.58 -5.01
CA ALA A 57 1.28 -7.40 -4.90
C ALA A 57 -0.17 -7.72 -5.32
N GLY A 58 -1.12 -7.50 -4.41
CA GLY A 58 -2.56 -7.61 -4.67
C GLY A 58 -3.23 -6.25 -4.67
N ILE A 59 -4.21 -6.04 -5.55
CA ILE A 59 -5.07 -4.85 -5.56
C ILE A 59 -6.52 -5.28 -5.44
N MET A 60 -7.23 -4.69 -4.49
CA MET A 60 -8.67 -4.84 -4.35
C MET A 60 -9.34 -3.52 -4.68
N VAL A 61 -10.17 -3.51 -5.74
CA VAL A 61 -10.99 -2.36 -6.13
C VAL A 61 -12.42 -2.67 -5.71
N TYR A 62 -12.94 -1.94 -4.71
CA TYR A 62 -14.34 -2.07 -4.33
C TYR A 62 -15.24 -1.52 -5.44
N TYR A 63 -16.42 -2.12 -5.65
CA TYR A 63 -17.32 -1.72 -6.73
C TYR A 63 -17.76 -0.27 -6.56
N ASN A 64 -17.13 0.61 -7.33
CA ASN A 64 -17.46 2.01 -7.45
C ASN A 64 -17.34 2.35 -8.93
N PRO A 65 -18.47 2.60 -9.63
CA PRO A 65 -18.45 2.88 -11.06
C PRO A 65 -17.47 4.01 -11.40
N GLY A 66 -16.47 3.72 -12.25
CA GLY A 66 -15.42 4.66 -12.63
C GLY A 66 -14.14 4.61 -11.78
N ALA A 67 -14.05 3.73 -10.78
CA ALA A 67 -12.79 3.49 -10.07
C ALA A 67 -11.73 2.93 -11.03
N THR A 68 -10.59 3.63 -11.11
CA THR A 68 -9.44 3.22 -11.94
C THR A 68 -8.19 3.20 -11.08
N VAL A 69 -7.37 2.16 -11.22
CA VAL A 69 -6.05 2.09 -10.61
C VAL A 69 -4.99 2.13 -11.69
N LYS A 70 -3.93 2.91 -11.48
CA LYS A 70 -2.81 3.03 -12.42
C LYS A 70 -1.52 2.71 -11.69
N PHE A 71 -0.82 1.69 -12.17
CA PHE A 71 0.53 1.41 -11.74
C PHE A 71 1.49 2.43 -12.36
N ARG A 72 2.44 2.91 -11.56
CA ARG A 72 3.54 3.73 -12.02
C ARG A 72 4.83 3.10 -11.53
N THR A 73 5.64 2.65 -12.46
CA THR A 73 7.03 2.29 -12.17
C THR A 73 7.83 3.58 -12.17
N LEU A 74 8.47 3.88 -11.04
CA LEU A 74 9.49 4.92 -11.00
C LEU A 74 10.80 4.26 -11.48
N LYS A 75 11.37 4.78 -12.56
CA LYS A 75 12.70 4.37 -13.05
C LYS A 75 13.79 4.96 -12.18
#